data_AF-A0A166PLD9-F1
#
_entry.id   AF-A0A166PLD9-F1
#
_cell.length_a   1.000
_cell.length_b   1.000
_cell.length_c   1.000
_cell.angle_alpha   90.00
_cell.angle_beta   90.00
_cell.angle_gamma   90.00
#
_symmetry.space_group_name_H-M   'P 1'
#
loop_
_entity.id
_entity.type
_entity.pdbx_description
1 polymer ?
#
loop_
_entity_poly.entity_id
_entity_poly.type
_entity_poly.pdbx_seq_one_letter_code
_entity_poly.pdbx_strand_id
1 'polypeptide(L)'
;MEYVENGNLPKYLTHPFLEEEAKMIADQLADGLNHMHQNGFAHRDLKPGSILVVSKGPQWLVQISDLDISKRLRPEQATLETMRMGTLGFIAPEMLGFISNRDYPYAADIWSLGTVIFLILTNELFLADLNLIRNYAVDVISFPVERLAPFQVNESIIELLEQLLAPNPQKRPSASQVMHHDCLLDVAGNSDESDNSEREDHNSSTITDSENNSFGEETGNVPSAVWSTDTVSERAATIDSV
;
A
#
# COMPACT_ATOMS: atom_id res chain seq x y z
N MET A 1 4.09 21.92 -9.68
CA MET A 1 3.04 20.90 -9.91
C MET A 1 2.37 21.24 -11.23
N GLU A 2 1.95 20.24 -11.97
CA GLU A 2 1.04 20.40 -13.11
C GLU A 2 -0.36 20.76 -12.60
N TYR A 3 -1.19 21.40 -13.43
CA TYR A 3 -2.56 21.76 -13.06
C TYR A 3 -3.51 20.62 -13.44
N VAL A 4 -4.06 19.94 -12.42
CA VAL A 4 -4.99 18.82 -12.62
C VAL A 4 -6.43 19.35 -12.68
N GLU A 5 -6.94 19.58 -13.91
CA GLU A 5 -8.24 20.22 -14.17
C GLU A 5 -9.44 19.57 -13.46
N ASN A 6 -9.36 18.26 -13.27
CA ASN A 6 -10.43 17.46 -12.69
C ASN A 6 -10.56 17.65 -11.17
N GLY A 7 -9.56 18.20 -10.47
CA GLY A 7 -9.60 18.47 -9.04
C GLY A 7 -9.22 17.24 -8.19
N ASN A 8 -9.85 17.11 -7.02
CA ASN A 8 -9.54 16.05 -6.05
C ASN A 8 -10.73 15.09 -5.78
N LEU A 9 -10.42 13.95 -5.17
CA LEU A 9 -11.31 12.81 -4.97
C LEU A 9 -12.68 13.14 -4.30
N PRO A 10 -12.82 14.04 -3.30
CA PRO A 10 -14.10 14.40 -2.67
C PRO A 10 -15.20 14.83 -3.63
N LYS A 11 -14.83 15.41 -4.79
CA LYS A 11 -15.75 15.83 -5.85
C LYS A 11 -16.54 14.66 -6.46
N TYR A 12 -16.04 13.43 -6.29
CA TYR A 12 -16.57 12.22 -6.90
C TYR A 12 -17.26 11.30 -5.89
N LEU A 13 -16.95 11.44 -4.59
CA LEU A 13 -17.54 10.69 -3.47
C LEU A 13 -19.01 11.10 -3.19
N THR A 14 -19.85 10.84 -4.17
CA THR A 14 -21.30 11.06 -4.17
C THR A 14 -22.08 9.76 -3.96
N HIS A 15 -21.43 8.63 -4.25
CA HIS A 15 -21.87 7.26 -4.06
C HIS A 15 -20.62 6.40 -3.81
N PRO A 16 -20.76 5.20 -3.22
CA PRO A 16 -19.68 4.21 -3.13
C PRO A 16 -19.18 3.81 -4.52
N PHE A 17 -17.88 3.58 -4.65
CA PHE A 17 -17.24 3.12 -5.87
C PHE A 17 -17.31 1.60 -5.99
N LEU A 18 -17.15 1.07 -7.20
CA LEU A 18 -17.00 -0.38 -7.40
C LEU A 18 -15.66 -0.87 -6.85
N GLU A 19 -15.57 -2.15 -6.48
CA GLU A 19 -14.33 -2.71 -5.91
C GLU A 19 -13.13 -2.56 -6.85
N GLU A 20 -13.29 -2.79 -8.15
CA GLU A 20 -12.20 -2.59 -9.14
C GLU A 20 -11.74 -1.13 -9.24
N GLU A 21 -12.65 -0.17 -9.05
CA GLU A 21 -12.29 1.26 -8.97
C GLU A 21 -11.51 1.56 -7.69
N ALA A 22 -11.91 0.93 -6.57
CA ALA A 22 -11.20 1.04 -5.31
C ALA A 22 -9.81 0.38 -5.36
N LYS A 23 -9.68 -0.79 -6.02
CA LYS A 23 -8.41 -1.50 -6.26
C LYS A 23 -7.46 -0.66 -7.11
N MET A 24 -7.93 -0.12 -8.25
CA MET A 24 -7.15 0.78 -9.09
C MET A 24 -6.65 2.02 -8.34
N ILE A 25 -7.46 2.61 -7.45
CA ILE A 25 -7.06 3.74 -6.61
C ILE A 25 -6.10 3.31 -5.49
N ALA A 26 -6.34 2.16 -4.85
CA ALA A 26 -5.51 1.63 -3.76
C ALA A 26 -4.06 1.38 -4.22
N ASP A 27 -3.88 0.74 -5.37
CA ASP A 27 -2.57 0.44 -5.96
C ASP A 27 -1.76 1.72 -6.23
N GLN A 28 -2.34 2.68 -6.97
CA GLN A 28 -1.69 3.96 -7.29
C GLN A 28 -1.30 4.78 -6.06
N LEU A 29 -2.09 4.70 -4.98
CA LEU A 29 -1.76 5.33 -3.71
C LEU A 29 -0.69 4.54 -2.93
N ALA A 30 -0.68 3.22 -3.03
CA ALA A 30 0.35 2.37 -2.44
C ALA A 30 1.72 2.59 -3.12
N ASP A 31 1.80 2.66 -4.44
CA ASP A 31 3.04 3.02 -5.16
C ASP A 31 3.48 4.46 -4.81
N GLY A 32 2.55 5.43 -4.85
CA GLY A 32 2.86 6.81 -4.47
C GLY A 32 3.44 6.94 -3.06
N LEU A 33 2.89 6.21 -2.09
CA LEU A 33 3.45 6.12 -0.73
C LEU A 33 4.78 5.36 -0.69
N ASN A 34 4.90 4.25 -1.41
CA ASN A 34 6.12 3.44 -1.50
C ASN A 34 7.31 4.27 -2.00
N HIS A 35 7.12 5.01 -3.09
CA HIS A 35 8.12 5.95 -3.61
C HIS A 35 8.49 7.04 -2.58
N MET A 36 7.53 7.60 -1.84
CA MET A 36 7.82 8.56 -0.77
C MET A 36 8.62 7.93 0.39
N HIS A 37 8.20 6.75 0.85
CA HIS A 37 8.79 6.04 1.99
C HIS A 37 10.23 5.61 1.69
N GLN A 38 10.50 5.09 0.49
CA GLN A 38 11.86 4.76 0.02
C GLN A 38 12.79 5.99 -0.01
N ASN A 39 12.26 7.17 -0.34
CA ASN A 39 13.02 8.43 -0.32
C ASN A 39 13.14 9.06 1.09
N GLY A 40 12.63 8.42 2.15
CA GLY A 40 12.72 8.92 3.53
C GLY A 40 11.67 9.98 3.91
N PHE A 41 10.54 10.03 3.18
CA PHE A 41 9.44 10.96 3.41
C PHE A 41 8.15 10.22 3.75
N ALA A 42 7.43 10.70 4.76
CA ALA A 42 6.07 10.28 5.07
C ALA A 42 5.10 11.41 4.71
N HIS A 43 3.88 11.08 4.30
CA HIS A 43 2.87 12.03 3.86
C HIS A 43 2.18 12.75 5.03
N ARG A 44 1.80 12.00 6.07
CA ARG A 44 1.22 12.42 7.35
C ARG A 44 -0.13 13.16 7.32
N ASP A 45 -0.66 13.46 6.13
CA ASP A 45 -1.99 14.07 5.94
C ASP A 45 -2.72 13.49 4.72
N LEU A 46 -2.55 12.17 4.47
CA LEU A 46 -3.16 11.51 3.31
C LEU A 46 -4.67 11.37 3.55
N LYS A 47 -5.46 11.90 2.62
CA LYS A 47 -6.92 11.91 2.66
C LYS A 47 -7.45 12.22 1.26
N PRO A 48 -8.74 12.04 0.96
CA PRO A 48 -9.29 12.31 -0.37
C PRO A 48 -8.98 13.73 -0.86
N GLY A 49 -8.94 14.72 0.04
CA GLY A 49 -8.59 16.10 -0.29
C GLY A 49 -7.19 16.30 -0.88
N SER A 50 -6.22 15.43 -0.54
CA SER A 50 -4.84 15.42 -1.05
C SER A 50 -4.62 14.39 -2.17
N ILE A 51 -5.70 13.86 -2.77
CA ILE A 51 -5.66 12.91 -3.87
C ILE A 51 -6.27 13.61 -5.09
N LEU A 52 -5.41 14.02 -6.01
CA LEU A 52 -5.80 14.60 -7.29
C LEU A 52 -6.28 13.51 -8.23
N VAL A 53 -7.33 13.82 -9.00
CA VAL A 53 -7.92 12.95 -10.02
C VAL A 53 -7.40 13.40 -11.37
N VAL A 54 -6.51 12.65 -12.01
CA VAL A 54 -6.02 12.94 -13.37
C VAL A 54 -7.05 12.43 -14.39
N SER A 55 -7.41 11.15 -14.30
CA SER A 55 -8.51 10.51 -15.05
C SER A 55 -9.62 10.07 -14.10
N LYS A 56 -10.87 10.11 -14.59
CA LYS A 56 -12.08 9.75 -13.84
C LYS A 56 -12.43 8.28 -14.07
N GLY A 57 -13.26 7.73 -13.19
CA GLY A 57 -13.81 6.38 -13.33
C GLY A 57 -14.54 6.13 -14.67
N PRO A 58 -14.57 4.86 -15.12
CA PRO A 58 -14.04 3.69 -14.40
C PRO A 58 -12.51 3.56 -14.47
N GLN A 59 -11.83 4.12 -15.49
CA GLN A 59 -10.36 4.15 -15.57
C GLN A 59 -9.77 5.32 -14.77
N TRP A 60 -9.79 5.18 -13.45
CA TRP A 60 -9.19 6.14 -12.52
C TRP A 60 -7.67 6.22 -12.67
N LEU A 61 -7.16 7.45 -12.83
CA LEU A 61 -5.75 7.78 -12.70
C LEU A 61 -5.65 8.88 -11.63
N VAL A 62 -4.93 8.63 -10.54
CA VAL A 62 -4.88 9.50 -9.36
C VAL A 62 -3.44 9.82 -8.97
N GLN A 63 -3.25 10.93 -8.25
CA GLN A 63 -1.92 11.33 -7.76
C GLN A 63 -1.99 11.96 -6.37
N ILE A 64 -1.05 11.61 -5.50
CA ILE A 64 -0.87 12.24 -4.19
C ILE A 64 -0.34 13.69 -4.36
N SER A 65 -0.93 14.64 -3.63
CA SER A 65 -0.56 16.06 -3.56
C SER A 65 -0.40 16.54 -2.11
N ASP A 66 -0.21 17.84 -1.88
CA ASP A 66 -0.19 18.46 -0.55
C ASP A 66 0.90 17.92 0.42
N LEU A 67 2.11 17.72 -0.13
CA LEU A 67 3.38 17.41 0.55
C LEU A 67 3.87 18.55 1.49
N ASP A 68 2.98 19.08 2.33
CA ASP A 68 3.19 20.27 3.15
C ASP A 68 4.14 19.99 4.33
N ILE A 69 5.41 20.28 4.09
CA ILE A 69 6.52 20.18 5.05
C ILE A 69 6.25 21.01 6.32
N SER A 70 5.38 22.02 6.30
CA SER A 70 5.05 22.81 7.51
C SER A 70 4.26 22.02 8.57
N LYS A 71 3.63 20.90 8.17
CA LYS A 71 3.00 19.91 9.06
C LYS A 71 4.05 19.05 9.77
N ARG A 72 5.16 18.71 9.09
CA ARG A 72 6.28 17.91 9.63
C ARG A 72 6.96 18.58 10.83
N LEU A 73 6.93 19.92 10.89
CA LEU A 73 7.59 20.73 11.92
C LEU A 73 6.77 20.95 13.20
N ARG A 74 5.47 20.59 13.22
CA ARG A 74 4.54 20.95 14.32
C ARG A 74 3.58 19.84 14.82
N PRO A 75 4.00 18.58 15.03
CA PRO A 75 3.13 17.59 15.69
C PRO A 75 2.60 18.05 17.06
N GLU A 76 3.43 18.79 17.81
CA GLU A 76 3.15 19.22 19.18
C GLU A 76 2.30 20.51 19.28
N GLN A 77 2.12 21.24 18.17
CA GLN A 77 1.39 22.53 18.15
C GLN A 77 0.03 22.45 17.43
N ALA A 78 -0.27 21.32 16.78
CA ALA A 78 -1.60 21.04 16.25
C ALA A 78 -2.53 20.59 17.39
N THR A 79 -3.12 21.54 18.12
CA THR A 79 -4.19 21.22 19.09
C THR A 79 -5.34 20.50 18.38
N LEU A 80 -5.93 19.49 19.03
CA LEU A 80 -7.06 18.73 18.50
C LEU A 80 -8.24 19.65 18.11
N GLU A 81 -8.39 20.78 18.81
CA GLU A 81 -9.36 21.85 18.55
C GLU A 81 -9.21 22.50 17.16
N THR A 82 -8.01 22.48 16.57
CA THR A 82 -7.72 23.08 15.26
C THR A 82 -7.93 22.07 14.11
N MET A 83 -8.02 20.78 14.41
CA MET A 83 -8.29 19.75 13.40
C MET A 83 -9.77 19.77 12.99
N ARG A 84 -10.03 20.08 11.71
CA ARG A 84 -11.38 19.92 11.14
C ARG A 84 -11.82 18.46 11.28
N MET A 85 -13.04 18.22 11.74
CA MET A 85 -13.60 16.87 11.97
C MET A 85 -13.39 15.94 10.74
N GLY A 86 -13.63 16.43 9.53
CA GLY A 86 -13.39 15.71 8.27
C GLY A 86 -11.92 15.49 7.87
N THR A 87 -10.93 15.78 8.73
CA THR A 87 -9.55 15.29 8.62
C THR A 87 -9.22 14.26 9.71
N LEU A 88 -9.88 14.32 10.86
CA LEU A 88 -9.63 13.42 11.99
C LEU A 88 -9.79 11.93 11.63
N GLY A 89 -10.81 11.59 10.83
CA GLY A 89 -11.11 10.20 10.45
C GLY A 89 -10.05 9.50 9.57
N PHE A 90 -8.99 10.21 9.16
CA PHE A 90 -7.84 9.66 8.42
C PHE A 90 -6.55 9.58 9.28
N ILE A 91 -6.58 10.06 10.53
CA ILE A 91 -5.41 10.14 11.40
C ILE A 91 -5.29 8.85 12.23
N ALA A 92 -4.10 8.24 12.19
CA ALA A 92 -3.81 7.01 12.91
C ALA A 92 -3.80 7.19 14.45
N PRO A 93 -4.19 6.18 15.26
CA PRO A 93 -4.38 6.37 16.70
C PRO A 93 -3.09 6.70 17.48
N GLU A 94 -1.93 6.24 17.01
CA GLU A 94 -0.62 6.59 17.57
C GLU A 94 -0.27 8.08 17.36
N MET A 95 -0.72 8.69 16.25
CA MET A 95 -0.53 10.12 16.00
C MET A 95 -1.37 10.97 16.96
N LEU A 96 -2.55 10.49 17.36
CA LEU A 96 -3.36 11.10 18.42
C LEU A 96 -2.81 10.81 19.83
N GLY A 97 -2.00 9.76 19.99
CA GLY A 97 -1.43 9.32 21.25
C GLY A 97 -2.36 8.43 22.09
N PHE A 98 -3.30 7.74 21.44
CA PHE A 98 -4.10 6.70 22.11
C PHE A 98 -3.33 5.38 22.22
N ILE A 99 -2.28 5.20 21.42
CA ILE A 99 -1.33 4.10 21.48
C ILE A 99 0.05 4.67 21.83
N SER A 100 0.80 3.98 22.68
CA SER A 100 2.20 4.29 22.97
C SER A 100 3.07 4.21 21.71
N ASN A 101 4.20 4.94 21.71
CA ASN A 101 5.20 4.92 20.64
C ASN A 101 4.73 5.58 19.33
N ARG A 102 4.93 6.91 19.21
CA ARG A 102 4.40 7.74 18.10
C ARG A 102 5.25 7.71 16.82
N ASP A 103 6.42 7.07 16.85
CA ASP A 103 7.47 7.22 15.82
C ASP A 103 7.31 6.28 14.60
N TYR A 104 6.07 6.04 14.16
CA TYR A 104 5.75 5.21 12.99
C TYR A 104 5.11 6.02 11.85
N PRO A 105 5.77 7.06 11.31
CA PRO A 105 5.16 7.98 10.36
C PRO A 105 4.77 7.31 9.03
N TYR A 106 5.46 6.24 8.63
CA TYR A 106 5.10 5.45 7.44
C TYR A 106 3.84 4.61 7.70
N ALA A 107 3.73 3.94 8.84
CA ALA A 107 2.54 3.15 9.19
C ALA A 107 1.29 4.04 9.41
N ALA A 108 1.48 5.30 9.80
CA ALA A 108 0.40 6.28 9.84
C ALA A 108 -0.15 6.58 8.43
N ASP A 109 0.69 6.65 7.41
CA ASP A 109 0.24 6.79 6.01
C ASP A 109 -0.54 5.54 5.53
N ILE A 110 -0.15 4.34 5.99
CA ILE A 110 -0.82 3.07 5.66
C ILE A 110 -2.22 2.99 6.29
N TRP A 111 -2.38 3.46 7.52
CA TRP A 111 -3.70 3.68 8.12
C TRP A 111 -4.51 4.69 7.31
N SER A 112 -3.91 5.82 6.94
CA SER A 112 -4.59 6.82 6.11
C SER A 112 -5.06 6.24 4.76
N LEU A 113 -4.24 5.40 4.11
CA LEU A 113 -4.62 4.64 2.92
C LEU A 113 -5.83 3.72 3.19
N GLY A 114 -5.79 2.91 4.25
CA GLY A 114 -6.92 2.07 4.65
C GLY A 114 -8.22 2.85 4.89
N THR A 115 -8.14 4.02 5.53
CA THR A 115 -9.32 4.88 5.75
C THR A 115 -9.83 5.55 4.48
N VAL A 116 -8.97 5.77 3.46
CA VAL A 116 -9.40 6.19 2.13
C VAL A 116 -10.10 5.05 1.40
N ILE A 117 -9.55 3.83 1.41
CA ILE A 117 -10.12 2.66 0.73
C ILE A 117 -11.49 2.29 1.34
N PHE A 118 -11.59 2.27 2.68
CA PHE A 118 -12.88 2.07 3.36
C PHE A 118 -13.90 3.14 2.96
N LEU A 119 -13.49 4.41 2.88
CA LEU A 119 -14.38 5.51 2.50
C LEU A 119 -14.85 5.42 1.05
N ILE A 120 -14.00 5.06 0.09
CA ILE A 120 -14.46 4.94 -1.31
C ILE A 120 -15.38 3.73 -1.51
N LEU A 121 -15.18 2.64 -0.76
CA LEU A 121 -16.04 1.44 -0.80
C LEU A 121 -17.40 1.60 -0.08
N THR A 122 -17.54 2.56 0.84
CA THR A 122 -18.77 2.72 1.67
C THR A 122 -19.45 4.09 1.54
N ASN A 123 -18.73 5.09 1.04
CA ASN A 123 -19.03 6.53 1.18
C ASN A 123 -19.21 7.01 2.65
N GLU A 124 -18.66 6.28 3.63
CA GLU A 124 -18.66 6.65 5.05
C GLU A 124 -17.24 6.71 5.63
N LEU A 125 -17.03 7.54 6.66
CA LEU A 125 -15.76 7.52 7.41
C LEU A 125 -15.64 6.22 8.22
N PHE A 126 -14.45 5.60 8.21
CA PHE A 126 -14.15 4.41 9.02
C PHE A 126 -14.47 4.65 10.51
N LEU A 127 -13.84 5.67 11.12
CA LEU A 127 -14.11 6.12 12.49
C LEU A 127 -14.26 7.65 12.48
N ALA A 128 -15.41 8.16 12.93
CA ALA A 128 -15.79 9.56 12.72
C ALA A 128 -15.33 10.55 13.81
N ASP A 129 -15.01 10.06 15.02
CA ASP A 129 -14.66 10.91 16.17
C ASP A 129 -13.59 10.30 17.11
N LEU A 130 -13.08 11.11 18.03
CA LEU A 130 -11.99 10.74 18.95
C LEU A 130 -12.33 9.56 19.88
N ASN A 131 -13.58 9.34 20.25
CA ASN A 131 -13.99 8.23 21.10
C ASN A 131 -14.06 6.93 20.30
N LEU A 132 -14.58 6.97 19.07
CA LEU A 132 -14.51 5.83 18.15
C LEU A 132 -13.06 5.42 17.87
N ILE A 133 -12.20 6.38 17.52
CA ILE A 133 -10.77 6.12 17.25
C ILE A 133 -10.07 5.59 18.52
N ARG A 134 -10.36 6.15 19.71
CA ARG A 134 -9.81 5.63 20.97
C ARG A 134 -10.28 4.21 21.25
N ASN A 135 -11.59 3.95 21.18
CA ASN A 135 -12.16 2.66 21.54
C ASN A 135 -11.63 1.53 20.62
N TYR A 136 -11.51 1.81 19.33
CA TYR A 136 -10.88 0.88 18.39
C TYR A 136 -9.38 0.68 18.70
N ALA A 137 -8.67 1.74 19.06
CA ALA A 137 -7.25 1.68 19.42
C ALA A 137 -6.92 0.92 20.73
N VAL A 138 -7.93 0.60 21.54
CA VAL A 138 -7.80 -0.22 22.76
C VAL A 138 -8.70 -1.46 22.74
N ASP A 139 -9.02 -1.95 21.53
CA ASP A 139 -9.77 -3.20 21.28
C ASP A 139 -11.17 -3.27 21.94
N VAL A 140 -11.80 -2.11 22.22
CA VAL A 140 -13.16 -2.00 22.78
C VAL A 140 -14.25 -2.08 21.70
N ILE A 141 -13.91 -1.77 20.45
CA ILE A 141 -14.74 -2.06 19.26
C ILE A 141 -13.88 -2.74 18.20
N SER A 142 -14.46 -3.71 17.49
CA SER A 142 -13.82 -4.48 16.42
C SER A 142 -13.82 -3.75 15.08
N PHE A 143 -13.23 -4.36 14.05
CA PHE A 143 -13.43 -3.92 12.67
C PHE A 143 -14.89 -4.15 12.25
N PRO A 144 -15.56 -3.18 11.58
CA PRO A 144 -16.99 -3.22 11.30
C PRO A 144 -17.28 -3.83 9.93
N VAL A 145 -17.02 -5.14 9.78
CA VAL A 145 -17.25 -5.92 8.54
C VAL A 145 -18.68 -5.73 8.00
N GLU A 146 -19.67 -5.56 8.89
CA GLU A 146 -21.07 -5.36 8.55
C GLU A 146 -21.36 -4.09 7.74
N ARG A 147 -20.42 -3.12 7.69
CA ARG A 147 -20.53 -1.91 6.87
C ARG A 147 -20.03 -2.12 5.43
N LEU A 148 -19.25 -3.16 5.17
CA LEU A 148 -18.79 -3.54 3.83
C LEU A 148 -19.74 -4.54 3.16
N ALA A 149 -20.45 -5.35 3.95
CA ALA A 149 -21.41 -6.35 3.47
C ALA A 149 -22.49 -5.84 2.48
N PRO A 150 -23.07 -4.63 2.59
CA PRO A 150 -24.04 -4.12 1.62
C PRO A 150 -23.46 -3.92 0.21
N PHE A 151 -22.15 -3.74 0.11
CA PHE A 151 -21.42 -3.46 -1.14
C PHE A 151 -20.79 -4.71 -1.75
N GLN A 152 -20.96 -5.89 -1.11
CA GLN A 152 -20.47 -7.19 -1.60
C GLN A 152 -18.95 -7.22 -1.82
N VAL A 153 -18.20 -6.49 -0.98
CA VAL A 153 -16.73 -6.45 -1.02
C VAL A 153 -16.15 -7.84 -0.74
N ASN A 154 -15.18 -8.26 -1.54
CA ASN A 154 -14.51 -9.55 -1.44
C ASN A 154 -13.71 -9.69 -0.14
N GLU A 155 -13.66 -10.93 0.38
CA GLU A 155 -13.01 -11.28 1.65
C GLU A 155 -11.53 -10.86 1.69
N SER A 156 -10.80 -11.00 0.58
CA SER A 156 -9.39 -10.59 0.47
C SER A 156 -9.15 -9.07 0.54
N ILE A 157 -10.13 -8.25 0.14
CA ILE A 157 -10.11 -6.78 0.31
C ILE A 157 -10.47 -6.40 1.75
N ILE A 158 -11.35 -7.18 2.41
CA ILE A 158 -11.65 -7.03 3.84
C ILE A 158 -10.41 -7.38 4.68
N GLU A 159 -9.73 -8.50 4.39
CA GLU A 159 -8.46 -8.88 5.03
C GLU A 159 -7.36 -7.84 4.83
N LEU A 160 -7.26 -7.23 3.65
CA LEU A 160 -6.34 -6.13 3.39
C LEU A 160 -6.72 -4.90 4.24
N LEU A 161 -8.00 -4.52 4.31
CA LEU A 161 -8.46 -3.40 5.14
C LEU A 161 -8.17 -3.63 6.64
N GLU A 162 -8.37 -4.83 7.17
CA GLU A 162 -8.01 -5.17 8.56
C GLU A 162 -6.51 -5.04 8.83
N GLN A 163 -5.65 -5.38 7.86
CA GLN A 163 -4.20 -5.20 7.96
C GLN A 163 -3.80 -3.72 7.88
N LEU A 164 -4.36 -2.96 6.94
CA LEU A 164 -4.10 -1.52 6.79
C LEU A 164 -4.55 -0.72 8.02
N LEU A 165 -5.69 -1.11 8.60
CA LEU A 165 -6.32 -0.44 9.74
C LEU A 165 -6.01 -1.11 11.08
N ALA A 166 -5.03 -2.01 11.16
CA ALA A 166 -4.65 -2.62 12.42
C ALA A 166 -4.29 -1.55 13.49
N PRO A 167 -4.84 -1.61 14.72
CA PRO A 167 -4.56 -0.63 15.77
C PRO A 167 -3.06 -0.40 15.99
N ASN A 168 -2.30 -1.46 16.25
CA ASN A 168 -0.85 -1.38 16.42
C ASN A 168 -0.16 -1.08 15.06
N PRO A 169 0.56 0.05 14.91
CA PRO A 169 1.23 0.41 13.66
C PRO A 169 2.28 -0.62 13.20
N GLN A 170 2.86 -1.41 14.11
CA GLN A 170 3.82 -2.47 13.74
C GLN A 170 3.17 -3.72 13.13
N LYS A 171 1.83 -3.84 13.15
CA LYS A 171 1.09 -4.91 12.45
C LYS A 171 0.72 -4.53 11.01
N ARG A 172 0.80 -3.25 10.65
CA ARG A 172 0.41 -2.76 9.32
C ARG A 172 1.50 -3.11 8.30
N PRO A 173 1.15 -3.51 7.06
CA PRO A 173 2.12 -3.74 5.99
C PRO A 173 2.84 -2.44 5.60
N SER A 174 4.05 -2.54 5.05
CA SER A 174 4.68 -1.40 4.35
C SER A 174 3.98 -1.12 3.02
N ALA A 175 4.11 0.09 2.47
CA ALA A 175 3.48 0.45 1.19
C ALA A 175 3.89 -0.50 0.05
N SER A 176 5.16 -0.93 0.03
CA SER A 176 5.64 -1.96 -0.90
C SER A 176 4.95 -3.31 -0.74
N GLN A 177 4.51 -3.70 0.45
CA GLN A 177 3.77 -4.96 0.67
C GLN A 177 2.30 -4.83 0.29
N VAL A 178 1.70 -3.63 0.39
CA VAL A 178 0.33 -3.37 -0.08
C VAL A 178 0.26 -3.49 -1.60
N MET A 179 1.21 -2.87 -2.31
CA MET A 179 1.31 -2.90 -3.78
C MET A 179 1.54 -4.31 -4.38
N HIS A 180 2.05 -5.25 -3.59
CA HIS A 180 2.22 -6.66 -3.98
C HIS A 180 1.24 -7.60 -3.25
N HIS A 181 0.12 -7.09 -2.74
CA HIS A 181 -0.91 -7.91 -2.11
C HIS A 181 -1.85 -8.47 -3.19
N ASP A 182 -2.06 -9.79 -3.20
CA ASP A 182 -2.68 -10.52 -4.31
C ASP A 182 -4.00 -9.90 -4.81
N CYS A 183 -4.86 -9.43 -3.90
CA CYS A 183 -6.17 -8.86 -4.24
C CYS A 183 -6.12 -7.51 -4.99
N LEU A 184 -4.96 -6.84 -5.07
CA LEU A 184 -4.75 -5.68 -5.93
C LEU A 184 -4.16 -6.07 -7.30
N LEU A 185 -3.49 -7.22 -7.41
CA LEU A 185 -2.84 -7.68 -8.65
C LEU A 185 -3.85 -8.23 -9.68
N ASP A 186 -5.03 -8.70 -9.21
CA ASP A 186 -6.13 -9.21 -10.05
C ASP A 186 -6.65 -8.22 -11.11
N VAL A 187 -6.30 -6.94 -11.02
CA VAL A 187 -6.69 -5.88 -11.99
C VAL A 187 -6.06 -6.12 -13.39
N ALA A 188 -4.97 -6.89 -13.47
CA ALA A 188 -4.13 -7.01 -14.67
C ALA A 188 -4.10 -8.42 -15.29
N GLY A 189 -5.24 -8.92 -15.79
CA GLY A 189 -5.21 -10.22 -16.50
C GLY A 189 -6.41 -10.68 -17.35
N ASN A 190 -7.63 -10.16 -17.17
CA ASN A 190 -8.82 -10.83 -17.71
C ASN A 190 -9.34 -10.25 -19.05
N SER A 191 -8.44 -10.08 -20.02
CA SER A 191 -8.75 -9.82 -21.43
C SER A 191 -8.07 -10.85 -22.33
N ASP A 192 -8.82 -11.42 -23.26
CA ASP A 192 -8.38 -12.37 -24.30
C ASP A 192 -7.88 -13.75 -23.84
N GLU A 193 -8.80 -14.57 -23.28
CA GLU A 193 -8.83 -15.98 -23.67
C GLU A 193 -10.27 -16.55 -23.66
N SER A 194 -10.96 -16.44 -24.80
CA SER A 194 -12.29 -17.03 -25.01
C SER A 194 -12.39 -17.82 -26.32
N ASP A 195 -12.46 -19.14 -26.16
CA ASP A 195 -13.04 -20.12 -27.08
C ASP A 195 -12.47 -20.24 -28.51
N ASN A 196 -11.73 -21.33 -28.74
CA ASN A 196 -12.19 -22.27 -29.77
C ASN A 196 -11.99 -23.71 -29.26
N SER A 197 -12.99 -24.56 -29.45
CA SER A 197 -13.18 -25.75 -28.63
C SER A 197 -13.12 -27.09 -29.40
N GLU A 198 -12.54 -28.08 -28.70
CA GLU A 198 -12.84 -29.52 -28.76
C GLU A 198 -12.49 -30.41 -29.98
N ARG A 199 -12.25 -31.69 -29.64
CA ARG A 199 -12.32 -32.93 -30.45
C ARG A 199 -11.20 -33.18 -31.49
N GLU A 200 -10.77 -34.41 -31.73
CA GLU A 200 -10.71 -35.69 -30.98
C GLU A 200 -9.98 -36.67 -31.93
N ASP A 201 -9.12 -37.57 -31.44
CA ASP A 201 -9.27 -39.03 -31.70
C ASP A 201 -8.18 -39.89 -31.04
N HIS A 202 -8.45 -41.19 -30.92
CA HIS A 202 -7.53 -42.22 -30.40
C HIS A 202 -6.63 -42.83 -31.51
N ASN A 203 -5.45 -43.38 -31.17
CA ASN A 203 -5.30 -44.84 -30.90
C ASN A 203 -3.84 -45.30 -30.62
N SER A 204 -3.73 -46.43 -29.93
CA SER A 204 -2.56 -47.13 -29.40
C SER A 204 -1.67 -47.87 -30.43
N SER A 205 -0.36 -47.97 -30.18
CA SER A 205 0.42 -49.25 -30.08
C SER A 205 1.96 -49.03 -29.98
N THR A 206 2.62 -49.28 -28.84
CA THR A 206 3.31 -50.50 -28.32
C THR A 206 4.69 -50.90 -28.92
N ILE A 207 5.62 -51.38 -28.03
CA ILE A 207 6.76 -52.33 -28.29
C ILE A 207 7.98 -51.74 -29.07
N THR A 208 9.29 -51.98 -28.82
CA THR A 208 10.21 -52.66 -27.83
C THR A 208 11.67 -52.25 -28.21
N ASP A 209 12.80 -52.40 -27.49
CA ASP A 209 13.20 -52.82 -26.11
C ASP A 209 14.70 -52.44 -25.87
N SER A 210 15.20 -52.59 -24.63
CA SER A 210 16.65 -52.76 -24.25
C SER A 210 17.62 -51.57 -24.46
N GLU A 211 18.75 -51.41 -23.75
CA GLU A 211 19.35 -52.04 -22.55
C GLU A 211 20.47 -51.14 -21.95
N ASN A 212 20.83 -51.33 -20.66
CA ASN A 212 22.15 -51.18 -19.97
C ASN A 212 23.19 -50.08 -20.41
N ASN A 213 24.01 -49.47 -19.53
CA ASN A 213 24.69 -50.04 -18.35
C ASN A 213 25.32 -48.99 -17.38
N SER A 214 25.58 -49.42 -16.14
CA SER A 214 26.70 -49.07 -15.23
C SER A 214 27.19 -47.62 -14.96
N PHE A 215 27.03 -47.20 -13.69
CA PHE A 215 28.08 -46.72 -12.75
C PHE A 215 29.07 -45.60 -13.10
N GLY A 216 29.21 -44.63 -12.18
CA GLY A 216 30.36 -43.72 -12.10
C GLY A 216 30.18 -42.59 -11.07
N GLU A 217 30.72 -42.75 -9.86
CA GLU A 217 30.98 -41.62 -8.95
C GLU A 217 32.34 -41.00 -9.31
N GLU A 218 32.45 -39.66 -9.32
CA GLU A 218 33.57 -38.97 -8.65
C GLU A 218 33.27 -37.47 -8.46
N THR A 219 34.20 -36.72 -7.84
CA THR A 219 33.92 -35.41 -7.22
C THR A 219 34.90 -34.30 -7.58
N GLY A 220 34.44 -33.05 -7.43
CA GLY A 220 35.29 -31.92 -7.06
C GLY A 220 35.61 -30.87 -8.13
N ASN A 221 36.30 -29.81 -7.68
CA ASN A 221 36.81 -28.64 -8.44
C ASN A 221 35.72 -27.67 -8.99
N VAL A 222 35.88 -26.33 -9.02
CA VAL A 222 37.01 -25.41 -8.69
C VAL A 222 36.47 -24.14 -7.92
N PRO A 223 37.17 -22.99 -7.66
CA PRO A 223 37.05 -22.34 -6.33
C PRO A 223 36.82 -20.80 -6.32
N SER A 224 36.99 -20.22 -5.12
CA SER A 224 37.62 -18.91 -4.85
C SER A 224 36.85 -17.60 -5.14
N ALA A 225 36.54 -16.89 -4.05
CA ALA A 225 36.84 -15.46 -3.92
C ALA A 225 37.09 -15.10 -2.44
N VAL A 226 38.22 -14.46 -2.12
CA VAL A 226 38.50 -13.86 -0.81
C VAL A 226 38.76 -12.38 -1.02
N TRP A 227 38.04 -11.51 -0.31
CA TRP A 227 38.25 -10.06 -0.36
C TRP A 227 39.29 -9.66 0.69
N SER A 228 40.38 -9.03 0.26
CA SER A 228 41.44 -8.50 1.14
C SER A 228 41.30 -6.99 1.32
N THR A 229 41.83 -6.49 2.44
CA THR A 229 41.63 -5.11 2.93
C THR A 229 42.78 -4.16 2.62
N ASP A 230 42.40 -2.90 2.38
CA ASP A 230 43.06 -1.66 2.86
C ASP A 230 44.41 -1.14 2.34
N THR A 231 44.40 0.20 2.13
CA THR A 231 45.54 1.14 2.07
C THR A 231 46.53 1.00 0.88
N VAL A 232 47.24 2.03 0.40
CA VAL A 232 47.75 3.29 0.99
C VAL A 232 47.75 4.42 -0.06
N SER A 233 47.44 5.67 0.32
CA SER A 233 48.37 6.84 0.22
C SER A 233 47.65 8.20 0.34
N GLU A 234 48.15 9.05 1.25
CA GLU A 234 47.76 10.46 1.36
C GLU A 234 48.55 11.36 0.39
N ARG A 235 48.01 12.54 0.06
CA ARG A 235 48.78 13.79 0.11
C ARG A 235 47.90 15.03 0.18
N ALA A 236 48.38 16.07 0.86
CA ALA A 236 47.59 17.23 1.29
C ALA A 236 48.12 18.59 0.78
N ALA A 237 47.20 19.53 0.58
CA ALA A 237 47.31 21.00 0.70
C ALA A 237 45.88 21.55 0.46
N THR A 238 45.14 22.25 1.34
CA THR A 238 45.43 23.39 2.25
C THR A 238 45.43 24.75 1.53
N ILE A 239 45.00 25.83 2.23
CA ILE A 239 44.85 27.24 1.81
C ILE A 239 43.50 27.55 1.10
N ASP A 240 42.70 28.56 1.49
CA ASP A 240 42.57 29.26 2.78
C ASP A 240 41.18 29.94 2.92
N SER A 241 40.87 30.46 4.11
CA SER A 241 39.63 31.17 4.46
C SER A 241 39.62 32.67 4.11
N VAL A 242 38.45 33.18 3.70
CA VAL A 242 37.92 34.52 4.04
C VAL A 242 36.43 34.38 4.36
#